data_AF-A0A0R2CV71-F1
#
_entry.id   AF-A0A0R2CV71-F1
#
_cell.length_a   1.000
_cell.length_b   1.000
_cell.length_c   1.000
_cell.angle_alpha   90.00
_cell.angle_beta   90.00
_cell.angle_gamma   90.00
#
_symmetry.space_group_name_H-M   'P 1'
#
loop_
_entity.id
_entity.type
_entity.pdbx_description
1 polymer ?
#
loop_
_entity_poly.entity_id
_entity_poly.type
_entity_poly.pdbx_seq_one_letter_code
_entity_poly.pdbx_strand_id
1 'polypeptide(L)'
;MAQYYVQLDSNRYITKVQSELSSTDKDFIHIYVPTQFDEVFGETWDKWGVNELGTPIHGWLPPITRKDFSDQVDDLDGKLATASQTISDQTKKINEQQQTITDQGTSIDTLTTDNTTLKKMAAGLTMQIAQLQAAVTPVETPKEGE
;
A
#
# COMPACT_ATOMS: atom_id res chain seq x y z
N MET A 1 29.01 -29.76 -32.67
CA MET A 1 29.36 -29.23 -31.34
C MET A 1 30.78 -28.77 -31.44
N ALA A 2 31.03 -27.52 -31.07
CA ALA A 2 32.37 -26.98 -30.99
C ALA A 2 32.91 -27.10 -29.58
N GLN A 3 34.23 -27.22 -29.49
CA GLN A 3 34.96 -27.36 -28.24
C GLN A 3 35.69 -26.06 -27.96
N TYR A 4 35.52 -25.54 -26.75
CA TYR A 4 36.19 -24.34 -26.29
C TYR A 4 36.78 -24.56 -24.91
N TYR A 5 37.81 -23.79 -24.62
CA TYR A 5 38.48 -23.77 -23.34
C TYR A 5 38.34 -22.37 -22.75
N VAL A 6 37.85 -22.29 -21.52
CA VAL A 6 37.66 -21.02 -20.81
C VAL A 6 38.52 -20.96 -19.56
N GLN A 7 39.22 -19.85 -19.38
CA GLN A 7 39.91 -19.55 -18.12
C GLN A 7 38.99 -18.68 -17.25
N LEU A 8 38.95 -18.98 -15.96
CA LEU A 8 38.16 -18.21 -14.99
C LEU A 8 39.07 -17.44 -14.02
N ASP A 9 38.63 -16.26 -13.58
CA ASP A 9 39.26 -15.57 -12.45
C ASP A 9 38.80 -16.15 -11.08
N SER A 10 39.33 -15.57 -10.00
CA SER A 10 38.96 -15.93 -8.62
C SER A 10 37.47 -15.73 -8.28
N ASN A 11 36.75 -14.93 -9.07
CA ASN A 11 35.32 -14.66 -8.93
C ASN A 11 34.45 -15.49 -9.90
N ARG A 12 35.06 -16.45 -10.61
CA ARG A 12 34.44 -17.32 -11.61
C ARG A 12 33.93 -16.61 -12.87
N TYR A 13 34.47 -15.44 -13.19
CA TYR A 13 34.24 -14.79 -14.48
C TYR A 13 35.20 -15.33 -15.53
N ILE A 14 34.74 -15.51 -16.77
CA ILE A 14 35.63 -15.94 -17.86
C ILE A 14 36.52 -14.77 -18.29
N THR A 15 37.82 -15.00 -18.28
CA THR A 15 38.85 -14.03 -18.61
C THR A 15 39.47 -14.27 -19.97
N LYS A 16 39.43 -15.51 -20.46
CA LYS A 16 39.98 -15.91 -21.76
C LYS A 16 39.21 -17.09 -22.33
N VAL A 17 38.97 -17.06 -23.64
CA VAL A 17 38.36 -18.17 -24.39
C VAL A 17 39.31 -18.54 -25.52
N GLN A 18 39.54 -19.84 -25.74
CA GLN A 18 40.35 -20.34 -26.85
C GLN A 18 39.83 -21.67 -27.38
N SER A 19 40.02 -21.92 -28.68
CA SER A 19 39.63 -23.17 -29.35
C SER A 19 40.67 -24.28 -29.17
N GLU A 20 41.90 -23.95 -28.79
CA GLU A 20 43.01 -24.89 -28.62
C GLU A 20 43.82 -24.56 -27.35
N LEU A 21 44.41 -25.57 -26.73
CA LEU A 21 45.32 -25.41 -25.59
C LEU A 21 46.77 -25.63 -26.01
N SER A 22 47.67 -24.82 -25.46
CA SER A 22 49.11 -25.05 -25.50
C SER A 22 49.59 -25.80 -24.25
N SER A 23 50.81 -26.34 -24.30
CA SER A 23 51.43 -27.04 -23.16
C SER A 23 51.69 -26.15 -21.94
N THR A 24 51.59 -24.82 -22.10
CA THR A 24 51.74 -23.82 -21.05
C THR A 24 50.42 -23.36 -20.45
N ASP A 25 49.28 -23.72 -21.05
CA ASP A 25 47.96 -23.31 -20.57
C ASP A 25 47.54 -24.17 -19.38
N LYS A 26 47.60 -23.57 -18.19
CA LYS A 26 47.10 -24.13 -16.94
C LYS A 26 45.81 -23.40 -16.58
N ASP A 27 44.90 -24.09 -15.92
CA ASP A 27 43.66 -23.53 -15.34
C ASP A 27 42.53 -23.19 -16.34
N PHE A 28 42.50 -23.89 -17.48
CA PHE A 28 41.37 -23.84 -18.42
C PHE A 28 40.36 -24.96 -18.20
N ILE A 29 39.07 -24.62 -18.32
CA ILE A 29 37.95 -25.55 -18.23
C ILE A 29 37.44 -25.83 -19.64
N HIS A 30 37.32 -27.12 -19.97
CA HIS A 30 36.74 -27.57 -21.24
C HIS A 30 35.21 -27.45 -21.20
N ILE A 31 34.64 -26.80 -22.21
CA ILE A 31 33.19 -26.63 -22.37
C ILE A 31 32.76 -27.08 -23.77
N TYR A 32 31.54 -27.63 -23.82
CA TYR A 32 30.91 -28.02 -25.08
C TYR A 32 29.87 -26.99 -25.47
N VAL A 33 30.05 -26.40 -26.65
CA VAL A 33 29.12 -25.40 -27.19
C VAL A 33 28.29 -26.04 -28.30
N PRO A 34 26.94 -26.01 -28.20
CA PRO A 34 26.06 -26.45 -29.28
C PRO A 34 26.35 -25.66 -30.57
N THR A 35 26.30 -26.34 -31.73
CA THR A 35 26.72 -25.76 -33.01
C THR A 35 25.96 -24.47 -33.38
N GLN A 36 24.71 -24.33 -32.94
CA GLN A 36 23.90 -23.11 -33.16
C GLN A 36 24.45 -21.85 -32.47
N PHE A 37 25.41 -22.00 -31.56
CA PHE A 37 26.05 -20.90 -30.83
C PHE A 37 27.53 -20.74 -31.20
N ASP A 38 28.08 -21.56 -32.10
CA ASP A 38 29.51 -21.65 -32.38
C ASP A 38 30.09 -20.33 -32.95
N GLU A 39 29.45 -19.79 -34.00
CA GLU A 39 29.85 -18.52 -34.64
C GLU A 39 29.77 -17.34 -33.66
N VAL A 40 28.84 -17.40 -32.72
CA VAL A 40 28.61 -16.33 -31.75
C VAL A 40 29.54 -16.48 -30.54
N PHE A 41 29.92 -17.69 -30.16
CA PHE A 41 30.68 -17.93 -28.92
C PHE A 41 32.07 -17.28 -28.98
N GLY A 42 32.86 -17.56 -30.01
CA GLY A 42 34.19 -16.96 -30.16
C GLY A 42 34.15 -15.43 -30.34
N GLU A 43 33.27 -14.92 -31.20
CA GLU A 43 33.20 -13.49 -31.52
C GLU A 43 32.56 -12.63 -30.44
N THR A 44 31.69 -13.23 -29.62
CA THR A 44 30.99 -12.52 -28.55
C THR A 44 31.88 -12.46 -27.32
N TRP A 45 32.59 -13.49 -26.89
CA TRP A 45 33.35 -13.37 -25.64
C TRP A 45 34.53 -12.39 -25.68
N ASP A 46 35.21 -12.24 -26.81
CA ASP A 46 36.29 -11.24 -26.99
C ASP A 46 35.80 -9.78 -26.85
N LYS A 47 34.50 -9.53 -26.98
CA LYS A 47 33.88 -8.20 -26.81
C LYS A 47 33.26 -8.00 -25.41
N TRP A 48 33.20 -9.04 -24.59
CA TRP A 48 32.42 -9.07 -23.33
C TRP A 48 33.30 -9.40 -22.12
N GLY A 49 34.60 -9.60 -22.32
CA GLY A 49 35.58 -9.73 -21.26
C GLY A 49 35.84 -8.40 -20.55
N VAL A 50 36.06 -8.47 -19.25
CA VAL A 50 36.76 -7.43 -18.49
C VAL A 50 38.07 -7.05 -19.21
N ASN A 51 38.47 -5.78 -19.14
CA ASN A 51 39.76 -5.39 -19.70
C ASN A 51 40.92 -6.07 -18.93
N GLU A 52 42.15 -5.85 -19.40
CA GLU A 52 43.39 -6.39 -18.79
C GLU A 52 43.58 -6.03 -17.31
N LEU A 53 42.78 -5.09 -16.77
CA LEU A 53 42.76 -4.68 -15.37
C LEU A 53 41.62 -5.33 -14.55
N GLY A 54 40.86 -6.26 -15.14
CA GLY A 54 39.72 -6.90 -14.48
C GLY A 54 38.49 -5.99 -14.35
N THR A 55 38.45 -4.85 -15.05
CA THR A 55 37.29 -3.95 -15.01
C THR A 55 36.34 -4.19 -16.19
N PRO A 56 35.01 -4.18 -15.97
CA PRO A 56 34.04 -4.33 -17.06
C PRO A 56 34.23 -3.26 -18.13
N ILE A 57 34.32 -3.66 -19.40
CA ILE A 57 34.37 -2.73 -20.53
C ILE A 57 32.98 -2.07 -20.65
N HIS A 58 32.96 -0.74 -20.57
CA HIS A 58 31.76 0.09 -20.39
C HIS A 58 30.64 -0.14 -21.41
N GLY A 59 29.40 -0.22 -20.90
CA GLY A 59 28.16 -0.22 -21.70
C GLY A 59 26.97 -0.87 -20.99
N TRP A 60 27.22 -1.67 -19.95
CA TRP A 60 26.19 -2.34 -19.17
C TRP A 60 26.24 -1.86 -17.72
N LEU A 61 25.06 -1.62 -17.13
CA LEU A 61 24.90 -1.42 -15.69
C LEU A 61 25.68 -2.51 -14.95
N PRO A 62 26.37 -2.19 -13.84
CA PRO A 62 27.04 -3.19 -13.04
C PRO A 62 26.04 -4.31 -12.73
N PRO A 63 26.45 -5.60 -12.80
CA PRO A 63 25.56 -6.70 -12.46
C PRO A 63 25.01 -6.43 -11.06
N ILE A 64 23.68 -6.33 -10.94
CA ILE A 64 23.00 -6.19 -9.65
C ILE A 64 23.52 -7.32 -8.78
N THR A 65 24.22 -6.97 -7.71
CA THR A 65 24.77 -8.00 -6.83
C THR A 65 23.62 -8.65 -6.10
N ARG A 66 23.83 -9.89 -5.63
CA ARG A 66 22.88 -10.54 -4.73
C ARG A 66 22.58 -9.67 -3.51
N LYS A 67 23.56 -8.87 -3.06
CA LYS A 67 23.41 -7.91 -1.98
C LYS A 67 22.46 -6.77 -2.37
N ASP A 68 22.65 -6.14 -3.53
CA ASP A 68 21.79 -5.03 -3.99
C ASP A 68 20.34 -5.48 -4.14
N PHE A 69 20.12 -6.72 -4.61
CA PHE A 69 18.78 -7.30 -4.66
C PHE A 69 18.21 -7.53 -3.26
N SER A 70 19.01 -8.06 -2.33
CA SER A 70 18.59 -8.27 -0.93
C SER A 70 18.21 -6.95 -0.25
N ASP A 71 19.03 -5.92 -0.40
CA ASP A 71 18.78 -4.61 0.20
C ASP A 71 17.48 -3.98 -0.35
N GLN A 72 17.18 -4.18 -1.64
CA GLN A 72 15.92 -3.73 -2.25
C GLN A 72 14.71 -4.49 -1.72
N VAL A 73 14.84 -5.81 -1.49
CA VAL A 73 13.78 -6.61 -0.87
C VAL A 73 13.52 -6.13 0.54
N ASP A 74 14.56 -5.91 1.35
CA ASP A 74 14.43 -5.44 2.73
C ASP A 74 13.76 -4.05 2.81
N ASP A 75 14.10 -3.13 1.89
CA ASP A 75 13.46 -1.80 1.79
C ASP A 75 11.97 -1.92 1.42
N LEU A 76 11.63 -2.79 0.47
CA LEU A 76 10.24 -3.04 0.08
C LEU A 76 9.44 -3.67 1.23
N ASP A 77 10.02 -4.61 1.97
CA ASP A 77 9.40 -5.22 3.15
C ASP A 77 9.16 -4.17 4.26
N GLY A 78 10.12 -3.27 4.50
CA GLY A 78 9.96 -2.16 5.45
C GLY A 78 8.84 -1.18 5.05
N LYS A 79 8.77 -0.84 3.76
CA LYS A 79 7.68 -0.01 3.20
C LYS A 79 6.33 -0.70 3.33
N LEU A 80 6.26 -1.99 3.05
CA LEU A 80 5.04 -2.79 3.18
C LEU A 80 4.56 -2.81 4.64
N ALA A 81 5.45 -3.06 5.60
CA ALA A 81 5.12 -3.05 7.03
C ALA A 81 4.56 -1.69 7.47
N THR A 82 5.19 -0.60 7.04
CA THR A 82 4.74 0.77 7.34
C THR A 82 3.35 1.06 6.75
N ALA A 83 3.12 0.63 5.50
CA ALA A 83 1.82 0.78 4.85
C ALA A 83 0.73 -0.03 5.57
N SER A 84 1.01 -1.28 5.96
CA SER A 84 0.09 -2.11 6.73
C SER A 84 -0.27 -1.47 8.08
N GLN A 85 0.71 -0.92 8.79
CA GLN A 85 0.44 -0.21 10.05
C GLN A 85 -0.44 1.02 9.82
N THR A 86 -0.15 1.80 8.78
CA THR A 86 -0.95 2.99 8.42
C THR A 86 -2.41 2.62 8.14
N ILE A 87 -2.64 1.53 7.41
CA ILE A 87 -3.99 1.01 7.13
C ILE A 87 -4.70 0.65 8.45
N SER A 88 -4.02 -0.09 9.34
CA SER A 88 -4.58 -0.48 10.64
C SER A 88 -5.01 0.74 11.47
N ASP A 89 -4.15 1.76 11.55
CA ASP A 89 -4.43 2.98 12.30
C ASP A 89 -5.61 3.77 11.70
N GLN A 90 -5.67 3.85 10.36
CA GLN A 90 -6.79 4.48 9.65
C GLN A 90 -8.10 3.72 9.86
N THR A 91 -8.10 2.39 9.82
CA THR A 91 -9.28 1.57 10.13
C THR A 91 -9.78 1.84 11.55
N LYS A 92 -8.87 1.93 12.53
CA LYS A 92 -9.24 2.27 13.91
C LYS A 92 -9.91 3.64 13.98
N LYS A 93 -9.35 4.66 13.32
CA LYS A 93 -9.90 6.02 13.28
C LYS A 93 -11.31 6.05 12.64
N ILE A 94 -11.52 5.29 11.57
CA ILE A 94 -12.84 5.17 10.92
C ILE A 94 -13.86 4.59 11.91
N ASN A 95 -13.49 3.54 12.65
CA ASN A 95 -14.39 2.93 13.63
C ASN A 95 -14.74 3.90 14.77
N GLU A 96 -13.78 4.67 15.27
CA GLU A 96 -14.02 5.70 16.30
C GLU A 96 -14.95 6.81 15.80
N GLN A 97 -14.79 7.23 14.54
CA GLN A 97 -15.67 8.22 13.91
C GLN A 97 -17.09 7.66 13.69
N GLN A 98 -17.20 6.39 13.29
CA GLN A 98 -18.49 5.73 13.12
C GLN A 98 -19.24 5.64 14.45
N GLN A 99 -18.54 5.32 15.55
CA GLN A 99 -19.13 5.32 16.87
C GLN A 99 -19.62 6.72 17.27
N THR A 100 -18.81 7.75 17.02
CA THR A 100 -19.20 9.15 17.27
C THR A 100 -20.50 9.53 16.53
N ILE A 101 -20.63 9.12 15.27
CA ILE A 101 -21.85 9.36 14.47
C ILE A 101 -23.07 8.67 15.10
N THR A 102 -22.91 7.41 15.54
CA THR A 102 -23.98 6.65 16.20
C THR A 102 -24.42 7.33 17.51
N ASP A 103 -23.48 7.78 18.31
CA ASP A 103 -23.77 8.46 19.58
C ASP A 103 -24.50 9.79 19.34
N GLN A 104 -24.07 10.56 18.33
CA GLN A 104 -24.74 11.79 17.92
C GLN A 104 -26.17 11.54 17.41
N GLY A 105 -26.38 10.48 16.62
CA GLY A 105 -27.72 10.08 16.19
C GLY A 105 -28.64 9.80 17.38
N THR A 106 -28.15 9.04 18.36
CA THR A 106 -28.89 8.75 19.60
C THR A 106 -29.24 10.03 20.38
N SER A 107 -28.32 10.99 20.41
CA SER A 107 -28.58 12.28 21.07
C SER A 107 -29.66 13.09 20.34
N ILE A 108 -29.70 13.07 19.00
CA ILE A 108 -30.72 13.74 18.19
C ILE A 108 -32.10 13.14 18.43
N ASP A 109 -32.19 11.80 18.49
CA ASP A 109 -33.45 11.10 18.76
C ASP A 109 -34.01 11.45 20.14
N THR A 110 -33.12 11.53 21.13
CA THR A 110 -33.47 11.96 22.49
C THR A 110 -34.04 13.38 22.49
N LEU A 111 -33.34 14.33 21.87
CA LEU A 111 -33.79 15.72 21.78
C LEU A 111 -35.12 15.86 21.01
N THR A 112 -35.34 15.03 20.00
CA THR A 112 -36.59 15.01 19.22
C THR A 112 -37.76 14.53 20.08
N THR A 113 -37.53 13.52 20.91
CA THR A 113 -38.50 13.00 21.88
C THR A 113 -38.84 14.04 22.94
N ASP A 114 -37.82 14.71 23.49
CA ASP A 114 -37.99 15.77 24.48
C ASP A 114 -38.79 16.95 23.91
N ASN A 115 -38.45 17.38 22.68
CA ASN A 115 -39.18 18.45 21.98
C ASN A 115 -40.67 18.11 21.80
N THR A 116 -40.96 16.85 21.45
CA THR A 116 -42.33 16.35 21.27
C THR A 116 -43.10 16.38 22.60
N THR A 117 -42.45 15.98 23.69
CA THR A 117 -43.01 16.02 25.04
C THR A 117 -43.32 17.45 25.47
N LEU A 118 -42.37 18.38 25.29
CA LEU A 118 -42.55 19.79 25.60
C LEU A 118 -43.71 20.42 24.82
N LYS A 119 -43.85 20.10 23.53
CA LYS A 119 -45.00 20.55 22.71
C LYS A 119 -46.33 20.08 23.26
N LYS A 120 -46.42 18.81 23.70
CA LYS A 120 -47.64 18.27 24.33
C LYS A 120 -47.94 18.97 25.65
N MET A 121 -46.93 19.21 26.48
CA MET A 121 -47.08 19.96 27.74
C MET A 121 -47.60 21.38 27.49
N ALA A 122 -47.00 22.09 26.53
CA ALA A 122 -47.44 23.43 26.14
C ALA A 122 -48.90 23.44 25.66
N ALA A 123 -49.29 22.49 24.82
CA ALA A 123 -50.68 22.36 24.36
C ALA A 123 -51.65 22.11 25.53
N GLY A 124 -51.27 21.25 26.48
CA GLY A 124 -52.06 20.97 27.69
C GLY A 124 -52.25 22.21 28.56
N LEU A 125 -51.19 23.00 28.77
CA LEU A 125 -51.26 24.27 29.51
C LEU A 125 -52.15 25.30 28.83
N THR A 126 -52.04 25.44 27.50
CA THR A 126 -52.92 26.31 26.71
C THR A 126 -54.40 25.95 26.89
N MET A 127 -54.73 24.66 26.89
CA MET A 127 -56.10 24.20 27.16
C MET A 127 -56.56 24.54 28.58
N GLN A 128 -55.71 24.33 29.59
CA GLN A 128 -56.06 24.67 30.98
C GLN A 128 -56.31 26.17 31.14
N ILE A 129 -55.49 27.02 30.51
CA ILE A 129 -55.69 28.47 30.51
C ILE A 129 -57.04 28.82 29.89
N ALA A 130 -57.38 28.24 28.73
CA ALA A 130 -58.66 28.50 28.07
C ALA A 130 -59.86 28.08 28.94
N GLN A 131 -59.76 26.93 29.62
CA GLN A 131 -60.80 26.46 30.54
C GLN A 131 -60.98 27.40 31.74
N LEU A 132 -59.87 27.86 32.34
CA LEU A 132 -59.91 28.80 33.45
C LEU A 132 -60.49 30.16 33.02
N GLN A 133 -60.11 30.66 31.84
CA GLN A 133 -60.68 31.88 31.27
C GLN A 133 -62.19 31.77 31.07
N ALA A 134 -62.66 30.65 30.52
CA ALA A 134 -64.09 30.40 30.34
C ALA A 134 -64.86 30.37 31.67
N ALA A 135 -64.26 29.80 32.73
CA ALA A 135 -64.88 29.69 34.05
C ALA A 135 -65.02 31.04 34.79
N VAL A 136 -64.16 32.02 34.50
CA VAL A 136 -64.23 33.36 35.12
C VAL A 136 -65.00 34.39 34.27
N THR A 137 -65.40 34.05 33.05
CA THR A 137 -66.28 34.91 32.24
C THR A 137 -67.65 35.00 32.91
N PRO A 138 -68.17 36.21 33.21
CA PRO A 138 -69.48 36.36 33.81
C PRO A 138 -70.56 35.81 32.86
N VAL A 139 -71.46 34.98 33.38
CA VAL A 139 -72.70 34.65 32.67
C VAL A 139 -73.53 35.92 32.63
N GLU A 140 -73.69 36.52 31.46
CA GLU A 140 -74.69 37.57 31.27
C GLU A 140 -76.06 36.96 31.60
N THR A 141 -76.60 37.32 32.77
CA THR A 141 -77.97 36.99 33.13
C THR A 141 -78.87 37.58 32.04
N PRO A 142 -79.76 36.78 31.43
CA PRO A 142 -80.69 37.30 30.43
C PRO A 142 -81.50 38.42 31.09
N LYS A 143 -81.54 39.61 30.49
CA LYS A 143 -82.52 40.62 30.87
C LYS A 143 -83.90 40.05 30.57
N GLU A 144 -84.58 39.57 31.61
CA GLU A 144 -86.00 39.28 31.55
C GLU A 144 -86.76 40.60 31.34
N GLY A 145 -87.44 40.68 30.20
CA GLY A 145 -88.69 41.44 30.00
C GLY A 145 -88.62 42.97 30.03
N GLU A 146 -88.73 43.58 28.85
CA GLU A 146 -89.61 44.74 28.61
C GLU A 146 -90.40 44.53 27.31
#